data_AF-A0A174J7M0-F1
#
_entry.id   AF-A0A174J7M0-F1
#
_cell.length_a   1.000
_cell.length_b   1.000
_cell.length_c   1.000
_cell.angle_alpha   90.00
_cell.angle_beta   90.00
_cell.angle_gamma   90.00
#
_symmetry.space_group_name_H-M   'P 1'
#
loop_
_entity.id
_entity.type
_entity.pdbx_description
1 polymer ?
#
loop_
_entity_poly.entity_id
_entity_poly.type
_entity_poly.pdbx_seq_one_letter_code
_entity_poly.pdbx_strand_id
1 'polypeptide(L)' 'MQIEKYIADKITFLCEKRDISKYRLSQLSGISQSSLGRIMAQENLPSLITLEKICAALGVTLSQLFSGR' A
#
# COMPACT_ATOMS: atom_id res chain seq x y z
N MET A 1 3.89 0.87 -15.64
CA MET A 1 5.10 1.51 -15.07
C MET A 1 4.82 2.76 -14.22
N GLN A 2 3.94 3.70 -14.58
CA GLN A 2 3.69 4.88 -13.73
C GLN A 2 2.79 4.59 -12.51
N ILE A 3 1.83 3.68 -12.65
CA ILE A 3 0.83 3.44 -11.60
C ILE A 3 1.35 2.54 -10.49
N GLU A 4 2.18 1.53 -10.80
CA GLU A 4 2.83 0.67 -9.83
C GLU A 4 3.74 1.50 -8.92
N LYS A 5 4.55 2.39 -9.52
CA LYS A 5 5.37 3.36 -8.80
C LYS A 5 4.51 4.28 -7.94
N TYR A 6 3.46 4.89 -8.51
CA TYR A 6 2.54 5.75 -7.75
C TYR A 6 1.97 5.05 -6.52
N ILE A 7 1.50 3.81 -6.68
CA ILE A 7 0.93 3.01 -5.59
C ILE A 7 1.98 2.71 -4.52
N ALA A 8 3.17 2.27 -4.92
CA ALA A 8 4.27 1.98 -4.01
C ALA A 8 4.71 3.23 -3.22
N ASP A 9 4.89 4.36 -3.90
CA ASP A 9 5.28 5.64 -3.31
C ASP A 9 4.20 6.13 -2.34
N LYS A 10 2.93 6.06 -2.73
CA LYS A 10 1.81 6.51 -1.89
C LYS A 10 1.63 5.66 -0.63
N ILE A 11 1.75 4.34 -0.76
CA ILE A 11 1.70 3.43 0.40
C ILE A 11 2.88 3.71 1.34
N THR A 12 4.08 3.90 0.80
CA THR A 12 5.28 4.22 1.59
C THR A 12 5.10 5.52 2.36
N PHE A 13 4.66 6.58 1.68
CA PHE A 13 4.35 7.86 2.29
C PHE A 13 3.30 7.76 3.42
N LEU A 14 2.23 6.99 3.20
CA LEU A 14 1.19 6.78 4.21
C LEU A 14 1.69 5.97 5.41
N CYS A 15 2.56 4.99 5.17
CA CYS A 15 3.24 4.25 6.23
C CYS A 15 4.11 5.17 7.09
N GLU A 16 4.95 5.99 6.47
CA GLU A 16 5.83 6.94 7.17
C GLU A 16 5.03 7.96 7.99
N LYS A 17 3.98 8.54 7.41
CA LYS A 17 3.11 9.51 8.09
C LYS A 17 2.41 8.93 9.34
N ARG A 18 2.29 7.60 9.43
CA ARG A 18 1.56 6.90 10.48
C ARG A 18 2.44 6.04 11.38
N ASP A 19 3.77 6.10 11.21
CA ASP A 19 4.73 5.25 11.92
C ASP A 19 4.40 3.75 11.79
N ILE A 20 4.00 3.33 10.58
CA ILE A 20 3.66 1.94 10.28
C ILE A 20 4.82 1.32 9.50
N SER A 21 5.51 0.36 10.11
CA SER A 21 6.51 -0.44 9.40
C SER A 21 5.87 -1.37 8.36
N LYS A 22 6.63 -1.80 7.35
CA LYS A 22 6.17 -2.80 6.35
C LYS A 22 5.69 -4.10 7.02
N TYR A 23 6.38 -4.52 8.08
CA TYR A 23 5.97 -5.66 8.90
C TYR A 23 4.60 -5.42 9.55
N ARG A 24 4.41 -4.25 10.16
CA ARG A 24 3.14 -3.89 10.80
C ARG A 24 2.01 -3.79 9.78
N LEU A 25 2.27 -3.24 8.60
CA LEU A 25 1.30 -3.20 7.51
C LEU A 25 0.89 -4.61 7.07
N SER A 26 1.83 -5.54 6.98
CA SER A 26 1.54 -6.95 6.67
C SER A 26 0.56 -7.56 7.68
N GLN A 27 0.81 -7.34 8.98
CA GLN A 27 -0.07 -7.82 10.05
C GLN A 27 -1.46 -7.19 10.01
N LEU A 28 -1.55 -5.87 9.78
CA LEU A 28 -2.82 -5.14 9.78
C LEU A 28 -3.68 -5.42 8.53
N SER A 29 -3.05 -5.55 7.36
CA SER A 29 -3.74 -5.79 6.09
C SER A 29 -4.05 -7.27 5.81
N GLY A 30 -3.43 -8.19 6.56
CA GLY A 30 -3.47 -9.63 6.29
C GLY A 30 -2.79 -10.02 4.97
N ILE A 31 -1.93 -9.15 4.42
CA ILE A 31 -1.14 -9.40 3.21
C ILE A 31 0.24 -9.89 3.63
N SER A 32 0.74 -10.94 2.96
CA SER A 32 2.07 -11.45 3.26
C SER A 32 3.16 -10.40 3.01
N GLN A 33 4.25 -10.45 3.80
CA GLN A 33 5.40 -9.56 3.59
C GLN A 33 6.00 -9.72 2.19
N SER A 34 6.02 -10.93 1.64
CA SER A 34 6.50 -11.18 0.28
C SER A 34 5.63 -10.46 -0.76
N SER A 35 4.30 -10.54 -0.64
CA SER A 35 3.38 -9.83 -1.53
C SER A 35 3.54 -8.31 -1.42
N LEU A 36 3.63 -7.77 -0.19
CA LEU A 36 3.91 -6.34 0.01
C LEU A 36 5.27 -5.95 -0.57
N GLY A 37 6.30 -6.78 -0.41
CA GLY A 37 7.62 -6.56 -0.98
C GLY A 37 7.59 -6.41 -2.50
N ARG A 38 6.86 -7.29 -3.19
CA ARG A 38 6.70 -7.24 -4.66
C ARG A 38 5.92 -6.00 -5.12
N ILE A 39 4.91 -5.58 -4.36
CA ILE A 39 4.17 -4.34 -4.63
C ILE A 39 5.10 -3.12 -4.47
N MET A 40 5.87 -3.07 -3.38
CA MET A 40 6.84 -1.99 -3.12
C MET A 40 7.96 -1.95 -4.16
N ALA A 41 8.40 -3.11 -4.64
CA ALA A 41 9.41 -3.25 -5.69
C ALA A 41 8.84 -3.00 -7.10
N GLN A 42 7.56 -2.64 -7.22
CA GLN A 42 6.89 -2.35 -8.50
C GLN A 42 6.84 -3.56 -9.46
N GLU A 43 7.08 -4.77 -8.94
CA GLU A 43 7.04 -6.01 -9.71
C GLU A 43 5.61 -6.47 -10.00
N ASN A 44 4.65 -6.05 -9.18
CA ASN A 44 3.26 -6.45 -9.31
C ASN A 44 2.30 -5.34 -8.91
N LEU A 45 1.28 -5.13 -9.74
CA LEU A 45 0.17 -4.25 -9.41
C LEU A 45 -0.78 -5.00 -8.45
N PRO A 46 -1.06 -4.46 -7.25
CA PRO A 46 -2.05 -5.08 -6.37
C PRO A 46 -3.43 -5.08 -7.02
N SER A 47 -4.19 -6.16 -6.81
CA SER A 47 -5.61 -6.17 -7.18
C SER A 47 -6.38 -5.15 -6.34
N LEU A 48 -7.58 -4.76 -6.81
CA LEU A 48 -8.44 -3.82 -6.07
C LEU A 48 -8.66 -4.26 -4.61
N ILE A 49 -8.98 -5.55 -4.40
CA ILE A 49 -9.19 -6.14 -3.07
C ILE A 49 -7.93 -6.02 -2.21
N THR A 50 -6.75 -6.21 -2.79
CA THR A 50 -5.47 -6.08 -2.08
C THR A 50 -5.25 -4.63 -1.68
N LEU A 51 -5.53 -3.70 -2.59
CA LEU A 51 -5.40 -2.27 -2.34
C LEU A 51 -6.38 -1.78 -1.27
N GLU A 52 -7.62 -2.28 -1.25
CA GLU A 52 -8.60 -1.99 -0.19
C GLU A 52 -8.11 -2.43 1.18
N LYS A 53 -7.55 -3.64 1.29
CA LYS A 53 -6.96 -4.13 2.55
C LYS A 53 -5.81 -3.25 3.04
N ILE A 54 -4.95 -2.80 2.13
CA ILE A 54 -3.86 -1.88 2.45
C ILE A 54 -4.42 -0.53 2.92
N CYS A 55 -5.40 0.02 2.19
CA CYS A 55 -6.05 1.28 2.55
C CYS A 55 -6.71 1.20 3.94
N ALA A 56 -7.45 0.13 4.20
CA ALA A 56 -8.09 -0.12 5.49
C ALA A 56 -7.05 -0.21 6.63
N ALA A 57 -5.95 -0.95 6.42
CA ALA A 57 -4.85 -1.04 7.38
C ALA A 57 -4.16 0.31 7.65
N LEU A 58 -4.12 1.18 6.64
CA LEU A 58 -3.59 2.54 6.72
C LEU A 58 -4.65 3.57 7.15
N GLY A 59 -5.89 3.17 7.44
CA GLY A 59 -6.96 4.08 7.84
C GLY A 59 -7.26 5.16 6.79
N VAL A 60 -7.21 4.81 5.50
CA VAL A 60 -7.60 5.66 4.37
C VAL A 60 -8.57 4.92 3.46
N THR A 61 -9.29 5.65 2.60
CA THR A 61 -10.10 5.06 1.53
C THR A 61 -9.27 4.93 0.24
N LEU A 62 -9.76 4.12 -0.71
CA LEU A 62 -9.22 4.10 -2.07
C LEU A 62 -9.24 5.49 -2.71
N SER A 63 -10.35 6.23 -2.56
CA SER A 63 -10.44 7.59 -3.09
C SER A 63 -9.37 8.50 -2.50
N GLN A 64 -9.07 8.38 -1.20
CA GLN A 64 -8.00 9.16 -0.55
C GLN A 64 -6.61 8.76 -1.02
N LEU A 65 -6.40 7.46 -1.29
CA LEU A 65 -5.15 6.97 -1.85
C LEU A 65 -4.88 7.59 -3.23
N PHE A 66 -5.91 7.72 -4.07
CA PHE A 66 -5.81 8.34 -5.40
C PHE A 66 -6.07 9.86 -5.43
N SER A 67 -6.54 10.45 -4.33
CA SER A 67 -6.76 11.89 -4.22
C SER A 67 -5.46 12.59 -3.87
N GLY A 68 -5.15 13.64 -4.63
CA GLY A 68 -3.87 14.35 -4.56
C GLY A 68 -3.05 14.08 -5.81
N ARG A 69 -3.18 15.00 -6.77
CA ARG A 69 -2.02 15.40 -7.58
C ARG A 69 -1.11 16.23 -6.69
#